data_AF-A0A966RU27-F1
#
_entry.id   AF-A0A966RU27-F1
#
_cell.length_a   1.000
_cell.length_b   1.000
_cell.length_c   1.000
_cell.angle_alpha   90.00
_cell.angle_beta   90.00
_cell.angle_gamma   90.00
#
_symmetry.space_group_name_H-M   'P 1'
#
loop_
_entity.id
_entity.type
_entity.pdbx_description
1 polymer ?
#
loop_
_entity_poly.entity_id
_entity_poly.type
_entity_poly.pdbx_seq_one_letter_code
_entity_poly.pdbx_strand_id
1 'polypeptide(L)'
;MSVDFYIESPLNPLNRLPSKVSASLTQMLLVSLLLLGPGHALAQYKSSFTVLKEHIRVDVKADGSNRYQMERVIRIDTPTGVEKEGEQRFGYVGSLETVEILEAYTFLNACGRVDANDSLHLIAV
;
A
#
# COMPACT_ATOMS: atom_id res chain seq x y z
N MET A 1 -14.20 52.16 -69.12
CA MET A 1 -13.08 51.26 -68.82
C MET A 1 -12.98 51.19 -67.30
N SER A 2 -13.46 50.09 -66.73
CA SER A 2 -13.42 49.78 -65.30
C SER A 2 -13.53 48.26 -65.20
N VAL A 3 -12.45 47.63 -64.74
CA VAL A 3 -12.28 46.19 -64.67
C VAL A 3 -12.49 45.80 -63.21
N ASP A 4 -13.53 45.00 -62.93
CA ASP A 4 -13.76 44.48 -61.60
C ASP A 4 -12.81 43.29 -61.35
N PHE A 5 -11.84 43.52 -60.45
CA PHE A 5 -10.92 42.50 -59.97
C PHE A 5 -11.63 41.64 -58.90
N TYR A 6 -11.93 40.39 -59.23
CA TYR A 6 -12.29 39.38 -58.24
C TYR A 6 -11.01 38.90 -57.53
N ILE A 7 -10.89 39.17 -56.23
CA ILE A 7 -9.88 38.55 -55.37
C ILE A 7 -10.46 37.23 -54.85
N GLU A 8 -9.96 36.09 -55.34
CA GLU A 8 -10.20 34.79 -54.71
C GLU A 8 -9.43 34.71 -53.38
N SER A 9 -10.16 34.63 -52.28
CA SER A 9 -9.59 34.20 -50.99
C SER A 9 -9.33 32.69 -51.02
N PRO A 10 -8.12 32.19 -50.68
CA PRO A 10 -7.84 30.76 -50.66
C PRO A 10 -8.46 30.12 -49.40
N LEU A 11 -9.70 29.66 -49.50
CA LEU A 11 -10.34 28.88 -48.45
C LEU A 11 -9.79 27.43 -48.45
N ASN A 12 -8.89 27.21 -47.50
CA ASN A 12 -8.72 26.01 -46.68
C ASN A 12 -8.43 24.66 -47.40
N PRO A 13 -7.15 24.19 -47.42
CA PRO A 13 -6.76 22.94 -48.09
C PRO A 13 -7.28 21.66 -47.40
N LEU A 14 -7.94 21.76 -46.25
CA LEU A 14 -8.39 20.60 -45.47
C LEU A 14 -9.63 19.86 -46.02
N ASN A 15 -10.32 20.42 -47.03
CA ASN A 15 -11.57 19.85 -47.54
C ASN A 15 -11.44 18.92 -48.76
N ARG A 16 -10.22 18.56 -49.20
CA ARG A 16 -9.99 17.74 -50.40
C ARG A 16 -9.54 16.30 -50.14
N LEU A 17 -9.89 15.71 -49.00
CA LEU A 17 -9.62 14.28 -48.76
C LEU A 17 -10.86 13.45 -49.13
N PRO A 18 -10.71 12.39 -49.96
CA PRO A 18 -11.82 11.50 -50.29
C PRO A 18 -12.35 10.84 -49.00
N SER A 19 -13.67 10.78 -48.85
CA SER A 19 -14.37 10.37 -47.61
C SER A 19 -13.89 9.04 -47.01
N LYS A 20 -13.43 8.10 -47.85
CA LYS A 20 -12.90 6.80 -47.43
C LYS A 20 -11.51 6.88 -46.78
N VAL A 21 -10.67 7.82 -47.21
CA VAL A 21 -9.31 8.02 -46.67
C VAL A 21 -9.37 8.76 -45.33
N SER A 22 -10.29 9.72 -45.20
CA SER A 22 -10.57 10.42 -43.94
C SER A 22 -11.05 9.48 -42.84
N ALA A 23 -11.99 8.57 -43.16
CA ALA A 23 -12.50 7.56 -42.23
C ALA A 23 -11.44 6.53 -41.80
N SER A 24 -10.56 6.12 -42.73
CA SER A 24 -9.47 5.18 -42.44
C SER A 24 -8.39 5.79 -41.54
N LEU A 25 -8.03 7.06 -41.78
CA LEU A 25 -7.08 7.81 -40.94
C LEU A 25 -7.63 8.06 -39.54
N THR A 26 -8.91 8.41 -39.40
CA THR A 26 -9.54 8.58 -38.08
C THR A 26 -9.61 7.26 -37.32
N GLN A 27 -9.88 6.14 -37.98
CA GLN A 27 -9.92 4.83 -37.35
C GLN A 27 -8.53 4.35 -36.88
N MET A 28 -7.47 4.61 -37.67
CA MET A 28 -6.09 4.32 -37.26
C MET A 28 -5.63 5.21 -36.10
N LEU A 29 -6.01 6.48 -36.10
CA LEU A 29 -5.72 7.39 -34.99
C LEU A 29 -6.43 6.95 -33.69
N LEU A 30 -7.68 6.51 -33.80
CA LEU A 30 -8.47 6.02 -32.65
C LEU A 30 -7.88 4.72 -32.07
N VAL A 31 -7.44 3.80 -32.93
CA VAL A 31 -6.79 2.54 -32.53
C VAL A 31 -5.41 2.82 -31.91
N SER A 32 -4.64 3.75 -32.46
CA SER A 32 -3.38 4.19 -31.85
C SER A 32 -3.59 4.85 -30.49
N LEU A 33 -4.64 5.66 -30.32
CA LEU A 33 -4.97 6.30 -29.03
C LEU A 33 -5.45 5.27 -27.99
N LEU A 34 -6.11 4.19 -28.43
CA LEU A 34 -6.54 3.09 -27.57
C LEU A 34 -5.37 2.19 -27.15
N LEU A 35 -4.39 1.97 -28.03
CA LEU A 35 -3.17 1.18 -27.76
C LEU A 35 -2.13 1.95 -26.93
N LEU A 36 -2.25 3.28 -26.82
CA LEU A 36 -1.48 4.13 -25.89
C LEU A 36 -2.25 4.44 -24.59
N GLY A 37 -3.49 3.95 -24.42
CA GLY A 37 -4.30 4.10 -23.20
C GLY A 37 -3.82 3.19 -22.05
N PRO A 38 -4.09 3.58 -20.79
CA PRO A 38 -3.14 3.58 -19.69
C PRO A 38 -2.43 2.24 -19.50
N GLY A 39 -1.14 2.24 -19.85
CA GLY A 39 -0.20 1.23 -19.42
C GLY A 39 -0.13 1.20 -17.90
N HIS A 40 -0.14 -0.02 -17.37
CA HIS A 40 0.29 -0.34 -16.01
C HIS A 40 -0.57 0.33 -14.92
N ALA A 41 -1.72 -0.27 -14.63
CA ALA A 41 -2.14 -0.32 -13.24
C ALA A 41 -1.07 -1.12 -12.47
N LEU A 42 0.04 -0.46 -12.11
CA LEU A 42 0.98 -1.01 -11.17
C LEU A 42 0.22 -1.10 -9.86
N ALA A 43 -0.31 -2.29 -9.58
CA ALA A 43 -0.78 -2.65 -8.26
C ALA A 43 0.44 -2.53 -7.33
N GLN A 44 0.61 -1.33 -6.76
CA GLN A 44 1.68 -1.07 -5.82
C GLN A 44 1.36 -1.89 -4.58
N TYR A 45 2.08 -2.99 -4.40
CA TYR A 45 1.92 -3.84 -3.24
C TYR A 45 2.12 -2.99 -1.98
N LYS A 46 1.07 -2.90 -1.16
CA LYS A 46 1.12 -2.29 0.17
C LYS A 46 1.10 -3.42 1.19
N SER A 47 2.22 -3.58 1.91
CA SER A 47 2.28 -4.55 3.01
C SER A 47 1.19 -4.23 4.04
N SER A 48 0.58 -5.26 4.61
CA SER A 48 -0.45 -5.08 5.64
C SER A 48 0.14 -4.45 6.92
N PHE A 49 1.38 -4.81 7.25
CA PHE A 49 2.16 -4.27 8.37
C PHE A 49 3.66 -4.26 8.04
N THR A 50 4.46 -3.56 8.83
CA THR A 50 5.94 -3.54 8.72
C THR A 50 6.53 -3.77 10.09
N VAL A 51 7.47 -4.72 10.22
CA VAL A 51 8.25 -4.88 11.45
C VAL A 51 9.38 -3.85 11.44
N LEU A 52 9.35 -2.92 12.39
CA LEU A 52 10.37 -1.87 12.52
C LEU A 52 11.53 -2.33 13.38
N LYS A 53 11.24 -3.12 14.42
CA LYS A 53 12.22 -3.68 15.34
C LYS A 53 11.74 -5.04 15.82
N GLU A 54 12.66 -5.99 15.85
CA GLU A 54 12.46 -7.28 16.50
C GLU A 54 13.77 -7.68 17.16
N HIS A 55 13.74 -7.89 18.47
CA HIS A 55 14.90 -8.31 19.24
C HIS A 55 14.50 -9.46 20.15
N ILE A 56 15.15 -10.59 19.96
CA ILE A 56 14.93 -11.81 20.72
C ILE A 56 16.23 -12.13 21.45
N ARG A 57 16.14 -12.31 22.77
CA ARG A 57 17.25 -12.70 23.62
C ARG A 57 16.89 -13.95 24.41
N VAL A 58 17.77 -14.93 24.35
CA VAL A 58 17.65 -16.17 25.10
C VAL A 58 18.88 -16.34 25.97
N ASP A 59 18.70 -16.21 27.28
CA ASP A 59 19.76 -16.45 28.25
C ASP A 59 19.55 -17.84 28.87
N VAL A 60 20.50 -18.75 28.71
CA VAL A 60 20.43 -20.12 29.28
C VAL A 60 21.40 -20.22 30.45
N LYS A 61 20.93 -20.75 31.58
CA LYS A 61 21.72 -20.97 32.79
C LYS A 61 22.24 -22.40 32.88
N ALA A 62 23.27 -22.60 33.69
CA ALA A 62 23.90 -23.91 33.89
C ALA A 62 22.97 -24.95 34.55
N ASP A 63 21.94 -24.50 35.28
CA ASP A 63 20.92 -25.36 35.88
C ASP A 63 19.84 -25.83 34.87
N GLY A 64 19.97 -25.44 33.60
CA GLY A 64 19.02 -25.76 32.54
C GLY A 64 17.82 -24.81 32.45
N SER A 65 17.68 -23.87 33.39
CA SER A 65 16.67 -22.80 33.27
C SER A 65 17.06 -21.80 32.19
N ASN A 66 16.07 -21.18 31.56
CA ASN A 66 16.27 -20.17 30.53
C ASN A 66 15.41 -18.92 30.80
N ARG A 67 15.80 -17.81 30.18
CA ARG A 67 15.02 -16.59 30.11
C ARG A 67 14.88 -16.19 28.65
N TYR A 68 13.64 -16.14 28.18
CA TYR A 68 13.28 -15.65 26.86
C TYR A 68 12.77 -14.21 26.98
N GLN A 69 13.35 -13.30 26.21
CA GLN A 69 12.91 -11.90 26.13
C GLN A 69 12.67 -11.55 24.67
N MET A 70 11.54 -10.90 24.40
CA MET A 70 11.14 -10.48 23.07
C MET A 70 10.69 -9.03 23.11
N GLU A 71 11.25 -8.22 22.22
CA GLU A 71 10.81 -6.86 21.94
C GLU A 71 10.41 -6.80 20.46
N ARG A 72 9.19 -6.34 20.18
CA ARG A 72 8.68 -6.21 18.81
C ARG A 72 7.96 -4.89 18.63
N VAL A 73 8.36 -4.14 17.60
CA VAL A 73 7.74 -2.89 17.19
C VAL A 73 7.25 -3.05 15.76
N ILE A 74 5.94 -2.91 15.57
CA ILE A 74 5.29 -3.02 14.27
C ILE A 74 4.60 -1.71 13.91
N ARG A 75 4.63 -1.36 12.62
CA ARG A 75 3.81 -0.31 12.03
C ARG A 75 2.68 -0.95 11.23
N ILE A 76 1.45 -0.55 11.55
CA ILE A 76 0.24 -1.03 10.87
C ILE A 76 -0.38 0.15 10.13
N ASP A 77 -0.44 0.04 8.79
CA ASP A 77 -0.92 1.12 7.91
C ASP A 77 -2.22 0.72 7.15
N THR A 78 -2.79 -0.46 7.45
CA THR A 78 -3.96 -1.02 6.76
C THR A 78 -4.91 -1.71 7.74
N PRO A 79 -6.24 -1.75 7.46
CA PRO A 79 -7.20 -2.51 8.27
C PRO A 79 -6.87 -4.00 8.38
N THR A 80 -6.44 -4.61 7.27
CA THR A 80 -6.00 -6.02 7.25
C THR A 80 -4.78 -6.26 8.15
N GLY A 81 -3.92 -5.25 8.36
CA GLY A 81 -2.83 -5.35 9.32
C GLY A 81 -3.32 -5.36 10.76
N VAL A 82 -4.38 -4.60 11.09
CA VAL A 82 -5.02 -4.60 12.41
C VAL A 82 -5.67 -5.96 12.68
N GLU A 83 -6.34 -6.54 11.68
CA GLU A 83 -6.94 -7.88 11.82
C GLU A 83 -5.92 -8.97 12.12
N LYS A 84 -4.70 -8.86 11.56
CA LYS A 84 -3.65 -9.87 11.69
C LYS A 84 -2.79 -9.70 12.94
N GLU A 85 -2.47 -8.46 13.30
CA GLU A 85 -1.45 -8.13 14.31
C GLU A 85 -2.03 -7.30 15.47
N GLY A 86 -3.35 -7.05 15.48
CA GLY A 86 -4.02 -6.32 16.55
C GLY A 86 -4.14 -7.10 17.85
N GLU A 87 -3.92 -8.41 17.81
CA GLU A 87 -3.85 -9.29 18.98
C GLU A 87 -2.56 -10.11 18.93
N GLN A 88 -1.83 -10.13 20.03
CA GLN A 88 -0.64 -10.96 20.17
C GLN A 88 -0.88 -12.04 21.23
N ARG A 89 -0.78 -13.31 20.81
CA ARG A 89 -0.93 -14.47 21.69
C ARG A 89 0.42 -15.05 22.05
N PHE A 90 0.57 -15.48 23.30
CA PHE A 90 1.77 -16.14 23.80
C PHE A 90 1.37 -17.46 24.46
N GLY A 91 1.95 -18.57 23.99
CA GLY A 91 1.84 -19.87 24.63
C GLY A 91 2.91 -20.01 25.72
N TYR A 92 2.52 -20.52 26.88
CA TYR A 92 3.44 -20.85 27.97
C TYR A 92 2.87 -21.97 28.83
N VAL A 93 3.75 -22.69 29.52
CA VAL A 93 3.40 -23.75 30.48
C VAL A 93 3.38 -23.14 31.88
N GLY A 94 2.19 -22.82 32.39
CA GLY A 94 2.04 -22.10 33.67
C GLY A 94 2.62 -22.79 34.91
N SER A 95 2.95 -24.08 34.86
CA SER A 95 3.64 -24.78 35.95
C SER A 95 5.17 -24.68 35.90
N LEU A 96 5.74 -24.30 34.75
CA LEU A 96 7.19 -24.25 34.51
C LEU A 96 7.69 -22.84 34.17
N GLU A 97 6.82 -22.01 33.63
CA GLU A 97 7.15 -20.72 33.03
C GLU A 97 6.37 -19.59 33.70
N THR A 98 7.00 -18.43 33.79
CA THR A 98 6.36 -17.18 34.20
C THR A 98 6.49 -16.18 33.07
N VAL A 99 5.36 -15.60 32.66
CA VAL A 99 5.31 -14.57 31.61
C VAL A 99 5.11 -13.21 32.27
N GLU A 100 5.98 -12.27 31.90
CA GLU A 100 5.91 -10.88 32.34
C GLU A 100 5.90 -9.97 31.11
N ILE A 101 4.94 -9.04 31.05
CA ILE A 101 4.86 -8.03 30.01
C ILE A 101 5.51 -6.75 30.55
N LEU A 102 6.71 -6.44 30.05
CA LEU A 102 7.47 -5.26 30.50
C LEU A 102 6.86 -3.97 29.95
N GLU A 103 6.52 -3.94 28.66
CA GLU A 103 5.88 -2.82 28.00
C GLU A 103 4.94 -3.32 26.89
N ALA A 104 3.76 -2.71 26.79
CA ALA A 104 2.84 -2.90 25.68
C ALA A 104 2.05 -1.61 25.47
N TYR A 105 2.18 -1.01 24.30
CA TYR A 105 1.55 0.27 23.97
C TYR A 105 1.40 0.43 22.46
N THR A 106 0.54 1.35 22.05
CA THR A 106 0.38 1.80 20.68
C THR A 106 0.70 3.28 20.58
N PHE A 107 1.40 3.70 19.52
CA PHE A 107 1.52 5.11 19.17
C PHE A 107 0.53 5.45 18.06
N LEU A 108 -0.44 6.32 18.38
CA LEU A 108 -1.38 6.88 17.42
C LEU A 108 -0.88 8.26 17.00
N ASN A 109 -0.68 8.49 15.70
CA ASN A 109 -0.19 9.77 15.16
C ASN A 109 -0.97 11.00 15.66
N ALA A 110 -2.25 10.84 16.01
CA ALA A 110 -3.13 11.93 16.47
C ALA A 110 -3.28 12.03 18.00
N CYS A 111 -3.01 10.97 18.76
CA CYS A 111 -3.35 10.88 20.19
C CYS A 111 -2.13 10.67 21.09
N GLY A 112 -0.98 10.30 20.52
CA GLY A 112 0.22 9.97 21.27
C GLY A 112 0.25 8.50 21.70
N ARG A 113 0.87 8.23 22.85
CA ARG A 113 1.00 6.88 23.40
C ARG A 113 -0.30 6.44 24.08
N VAL A 114 -0.75 5.24 23.76
CA VAL A 114 -1.86 4.55 24.44
C VAL A 114 -1.32 3.25 25.01
N ASP A 115 -1.29 3.13 26.34
CA ASP A 115 -0.83 1.93 27.03
C ASP A 115 -1.87 0.81 26.93
N ALA A 116 -1.41 -0.40 26.63
CA ALA A 116 -2.28 -1.58 26.53
C ALA A 116 -2.57 -2.22 27.89
N ASN A 117 -1.86 -1.80 28.95
CA ASN A 117 -1.87 -2.48 30.25
C ASN A 117 -3.25 -2.51 30.93
N ASP A 118 -4.12 -1.56 30.61
CA ASP A 118 -5.49 -1.50 31.13
C ASP A 118 -6.46 -2.49 30.45
N SER A 119 -6.05 -3.18 29.37
CA SER A 119 -6.91 -4.06 28.57
C SER A 119 -6.29 -5.42 28.22
N LEU A 120 -5.12 -5.75 28.78
CA LEU A 120 -4.45 -7.03 28.54
C LEU A 120 -5.16 -8.16 29.30
N HIS A 121 -5.99 -8.93 28.60
CA HIS A 121 -6.38 -10.26 29.04
C HIS A 121 -5.32 -11.26 28.55
N LEU A 122 -4.54 -11.85 29.46
CA LEU A 122 -3.70 -13.01 29.11
C LEU A 122 -4.61 -14.17 28.69
N ILE A 123 -4.62 -14.49 27.40
CA ILE A 123 -5.31 -15.68 26.88
C ILE A 123 -4.25 -16.75 26.66
N ALA A 124 -4.25 -17.77 27.52
CA ALA A 124 -3.50 -19.00 27.29
C ALA A 124 -4.23 -19.84 26.22
N VAL A 125 -3.49 -20.28 25.20
CA VAL A 125 -3.98 -21.19 24.13
C VAL A 125 -3.49 -22.60 24.42
#